data_AF-A0A7V6C088-F1
#
_entry.id   AF-A0A7V6C088-F1
#
_cell.length_a   1.000
_cell.length_b   1.000
_cell.length_c   1.000
_cell.angle_alpha   90.00
_cell.angle_beta   90.00
_cell.angle_gamma   90.00
#
_symmetry.space_group_name_H-M   'P 1'
#
loop_
_entity.id
_entity.type
_entity.pdbx_description
1 polymer ?
#
loop_
_entity_poly.entity_id
_entity_poly.type
_entity_poly.pdbx_seq_one_letter_code
_entity_poly.pdbx_strand_id
1 'polypeptide(L)' 'MNKKALVAEFIGTFALCFIGIGAIASNTLVLPQGSSLLGVAFAHGLTIAVMIAGLGVFSGAHFNPAVSIALLSVGKID' A
#
# COMPACT_ATOMS: atom_id res chain seq x y z
N MET A 1 -13.12 -9.91 -10.16
CA MET A 1 -11.90 -9.14 -10.53
C MET A 1 -11.18 -9.75 -11.73
N ASN A 2 -10.64 -8.92 -12.65
CA ASN A 2 -9.87 -9.40 -13.81
C ASN A 2 -8.36 -9.57 -13.48
N LYS A 3 -7.59 -10.21 -14.37
CA LYS A 3 -6.15 -10.47 -14.17
C LYS A 3 -5.32 -9.20 -13.93
N LYS A 4 -5.68 -8.08 -14.59
CA LYS A 4 -4.98 -6.79 -14.43
C LYS A 4 -5.20 -6.22 -13.04
N ALA A 5 -6.42 -6.30 -12.52
CA ALA A 5 -6.76 -5.88 -11.17
C ALA A 5 -5.97 -6.68 -10.12
N LEU A 6 -5.88 -8.01 -10.28
CA LEU A 6 -5.12 -8.86 -9.36
C LEU A 6 -3.62 -8.52 -9.32
N VAL A 7 -3.01 -8.29 -10.49
CA VAL A 7 -1.61 -7.87 -10.58
C VAL A 7 -1.42 -6.47 -9.96
N ALA A 8 -2.35 -5.54 -10.20
CA ALA A 8 -2.30 -4.22 -9.61
C ALA A 8 -2.40 -4.25 -8.07
N GLU A 9 -3.33 -5.04 -7.51
CA GLU A 9 -3.46 -5.24 -6.06
C GLU A 9 -2.20 -5.86 -5.45
N PHE A 10 -1.61 -6.85 -6.13
CA PHE A 10 -0.36 -7.47 -5.68
C PHE A 10 0.80 -6.46 -5.65
N ILE A 11 1.00 -5.70 -6.72
CA ILE A 11 2.09 -4.71 -6.80
C ILE A 11 1.87 -3.60 -5.77
N GLY A 12 0.66 -3.09 -5.60
CA GLY A 12 0.35 -2.05 -4.61
C GLY A 12 0.56 -2.53 -3.17
N THR A 13 0.08 -3.73 -2.83
CA THR A 13 0.30 -4.32 -1.51
C THR A 13 1.79 -4.61 -1.26
N PHE A 14 2.50 -5.13 -2.26
CA PHE A 14 3.95 -5.34 -2.19
C PHE A 14 4.69 -4.02 -1.93
N ALA A 15 4.39 -2.96 -2.69
CA ALA A 15 5.03 -1.66 -2.51
C ALA A 15 4.77 -1.08 -1.12
N LEU A 16 3.52 -1.17 -0.63
CA LEU A 16 3.15 -0.74 0.72
C LEU A 16 3.98 -1.45 1.78
N CYS A 17 4.07 -2.78 1.71
CA CYS A 17 4.87 -3.56 2.65
C CYS A 17 6.37 -3.27 2.50
N PHE A 18 6.90 -3.29 1.28
CA PHE A 18 8.33 -3.15 1.02
C PHE A 18 8.86 -1.79 1.47
N ILE A 19 8.22 -0.70 1.04
CA ILE A 19 8.64 0.66 1.39
C ILE A 19 8.35 0.94 2.86
N GLY A 20 7.20 0.51 3.36
CA GLY A 20 6.80 0.72 4.73
C GLY A 20 7.71 0.03 5.75
N ILE A 21 7.93 -1.27 5.58
CA ILE A 21 8.85 -2.05 6.42
C ILE A 21 10.29 -1.57 6.20
N GLY A 22 10.67 -1.24 4.96
CA GLY A 22 11.97 -0.66 4.65
C GLY A 22 12.27 0.63 5.41
N ALA A 23 11.29 1.53 5.57
CA ALA A 23 11.42 2.75 6.35
C ALA A 23 11.53 2.49 7.86
N ILE A 24 10.90 1.44 8.36
CA ILE A 24 11.05 1.02 9.76
C ILE A 24 12.45 0.41 9.96
N ALA A 25 12.87 -0.47 9.06
CA ALA A 25 14.16 -1.13 9.09
C ALA A 25 15.32 -0.14 8.95
N SER A 26 15.20 0.90 8.12
CA SER A 26 16.21 1.94 8.00
C SER A 26 16.42 2.68 9.32
N ASN A 27 15.32 2.98 10.04
CA ASN A 27 15.38 3.67 11.33
C ASN A 27 15.87 2.78 12.48
N THR A 28 15.67 1.46 12.40
CA THR A 28 15.96 0.53 13.50
C THR A 28 17.26 -0.22 13.34
N LEU A 29 17.66 -0.54 12.10
CA LEU A 29 18.79 -1.42 11.79
C LEU A 29 19.97 -0.71 11.13
N VAL A 30 19.73 0.39 10.40
CA VAL A 30 20.77 1.03 9.56
C VAL A 30 21.25 2.34 10.17
N LEU A 31 20.32 3.25 10.47
CA LEU A 31 20.59 4.52 11.11
C LEU A 31 19.66 4.65 12.32
N PRO A 32 20.04 4.12 13.49
CA PRO A 32 19.29 4.33 14.72
C PRO A 32 19.21 5.85 14.96
N GLN A 33 18.01 6.43 14.84
CA GLN A 33 17.66 7.88 14.83
C GLN A 33 17.59 8.58 13.46
N GLY A 34 17.72 7.87 12.34
CA GLY A 34 17.73 8.45 10.98
C GLY A 34 16.34 8.78 10.42
N SER A 35 15.25 8.21 10.94
CA SER A 35 13.89 8.52 10.47
C SER A 35 12.92 8.60 11.63
N SER A 36 12.37 9.79 11.88
CA SER A 36 11.34 9.97 12.90
C SER A 36 10.07 9.20 12.56
N LEU A 37 9.18 8.99 13.55
CA LEU A 37 7.85 8.43 13.32
C LEU A 37 7.12 9.11 12.15
N LEU A 38 7.33 10.43 11.99
CA LEU A 38 6.82 11.21 10.88
C LEU A 38 7.36 10.73 9.53
N GLY A 39 8.65 10.42 9.42
CA GLY A 39 9.25 9.87 8.20
C GLY A 39 8.68 8.51 7.82
N VAL A 40 8.47 7.61 8.78
CA VAL A 40 7.84 6.29 8.55
C VAL A 40 6.39 6.44 8.12
N ALA A 41 5.64 7.35 8.76
CA ALA A 41 4.27 7.66 8.40
C ALA A 41 4.17 8.24 6.97
N PHE A 42 5.08 9.16 6.61
CA PHE A 42 5.17 9.70 5.26
C PHE A 42 5.53 8.64 4.22
N ALA A 43 6.46 7.74 4.52
CA ALA A 43 6.83 6.66 3.61
C ALA A 43 5.64 5.75 3.28
N HIS A 44 4.86 5.34 4.29
CA HIS A 44 3.64 4.56 4.05
C HIS A 44 2.58 5.37 3.30
N GLY A 45 2.24 6.57 3.79
CA GLY A 45 1.17 7.39 3.22
C GLY A 45 1.45 7.79 1.77
N LEU A 46 2.68 8.22 1.46
CA LEU A 46 3.08 8.59 0.11
C LEU A 46 3.11 7.37 -0.81
N THR A 47 3.54 6.21 -0.32
CA THR A 47 3.47 4.96 -1.10
C THR A 47 2.03 4.66 -1.49
N ILE A 48 1.09 4.69 -0.54
CA ILE A 48 -0.34 4.48 -0.85
C ILE A 48 -0.82 5.50 -1.88
N ALA A 49 -0.51 6.79 -1.70
CA ALA A 49 -0.92 7.85 -2.62
C ALA A 49 -0.41 7.62 -4.06
N VAL A 50 0.87 7.27 -4.21
CA VAL A 50 1.49 6.98 -5.51
C VAL A 50 0.87 5.73 -6.13
N MET A 51 0.67 4.67 -5.35
CA MET A 51 0.08 3.43 -5.87
C MET A 51 -1.39 3.60 -6.26
N ILE A 52 -2.16 4.41 -5.52
CA ILE A 52 -3.53 4.77 -5.92
C ILE A 52 -3.52 5.56 -7.23
N ALA A 53 -2.66 6.57 -7.36
CA ALA A 53 -2.56 7.39 -8.56
C ALA A 53 -2.12 6.57 -9.79
N GLY A 54 -1.19 5.62 -9.61
CA GLY A 54 -0.65 4.82 -10.71
C GLY A 54 -1.47 3.58 -11.07
N LEU A 55 -2.04 2.89 -10.09
CA LEU A 55 -2.68 1.58 -10.27
C LEU A 55 -4.19 1.57 -10.02
N GLY A 56 -4.77 2.65 -9.49
CA GLY A 56 -6.19 2.75 -9.17
C GLY A 56 -7.10 2.48 -10.36
N VAL A 57 -6.71 2.91 -11.56
CA VAL A 57 -7.46 2.67 -12.80
C VAL A 57 -7.66 1.18 -13.13
N PHE A 58 -6.80 0.30 -12.62
CA PHE A 58 -6.85 -1.13 -12.94
C PHE A 58 -7.63 -1.96 -11.92
N SER A 59 -7.65 -1.55 -10.64
CA SER A 59 -8.13 -2.39 -9.53
C SER A 59 -9.10 -1.70 -8.57
N GLY A 60 -9.19 -0.37 -8.58
CA GLY A 60 -9.78 0.39 -7.46
C GLY A 60 -8.81 0.64 -6.31
N ALA A 61 -7.58 0.07 -6.37
CA ALA A 61 -6.48 0.28 -5.44
C ALA A 61 -6.88 0.05 -3.97
N HIS A 62 -7.39 -1.14 -3.66
CA HIS A 62 -7.74 -1.48 -2.29
C HIS A 62 -6.50 -1.65 -1.42
N PHE A 63 -5.52 -2.41 -1.92
CA PHE A 63 -4.24 -2.78 -1.28
C PHE A 63 -4.40 -3.27 0.16
N ASN A 64 -5.60 -3.74 0.50
CA ASN A 64 -6.03 -4.02 1.85
C ASN A 64 -7.23 -4.99 1.81
N PRO A 65 -7.12 -6.16 2.46
CA PRO A 65 -8.23 -7.10 2.59
C PRO A 65 -9.46 -6.50 3.28
N ALA A 66 -9.28 -5.65 4.31
CA ALA A 66 -10.40 -5.04 5.03
C ALA A 66 -11.20 -4.08 4.13
N VAL A 67 -10.52 -3.32 3.27
CA VAL A 67 -11.17 -2.44 2.28
C VAL A 67 -11.89 -3.29 1.23
N SER A 68 -11.26 -4.35 0.74
CA SER A 68 -11.86 -5.27 -0.22
C SER A 68 -13.12 -5.93 0.35
N ILE A 69 -13.08 -6.41 1.60
CA ILE A 69 -14.24 -7.01 2.26
C ILE A 69 -15.35 -5.97 2.49
N ALA A 70 -15.01 -4.76 2.93
CA ALA A 70 -15.98 -3.70 3.15
C ALA A 70 -16.73 -3.34 1.85
N LEU A 71 -16.00 -3.18 0.74
CA LEU A 71 -16.59 -2.88 -0.56
C LEU A 71 -17.38 -4.07 -1.13
N LEU A 72 -16.93 -5.31 -0.91
CA LEU A 72 -17.69 -6.51 -1.26
C LEU A 72 -19.03 -6.56 -0.50
N SER A 73 -19.03 -6.22 0.79
CA SER A 73 -20.23 -6.25 1.63
C SER A 73 -21.33 -5.27 1.19
N VAL A 74 -20.96 -4.23 0.41
CA VAL A 74 -21.88 -3.24 -0.14
C VAL A 74 -22.07 -3.38 -1.66
N GLY A 75 -21.65 -4.51 -2.26
CA GLY A 75 -21.85 -4.80 -3.68
C GLY A 75 -21.07 -3.88 -4.63
N LYS A 76 -19.91 -3.36 -4.20
CA LYS A 76 -19.03 -2.50 -5.01
C LYS A 76 -17.87 -3.25 -5.66
N ILE A 77 -17.76 -4.56 -5.45
CA ILE A 77 -16.75 -5.45 -6.03
C ILE A 77 -17.42 -6.78 -6.40
N ASP A 78 -17.09 -7.28 -7.59
CA ASP A 78 -17.53 -8.57 -8.14
C ASP A 78 -16.33 -9.50 -8.40
#